data_AF-A0A7R9U4P4-F1
#
_entry.id   AF-A0A7R9U4P4-F1
#
_cell.length_a   1.000
_cell.length_b   1.000
_cell.length_c   1.000
_cell.angle_alpha   90.00
_cell.angle_beta   90.00
_cell.angle_gamma   90.00
#
_symmetry.space_group_name_H-M   'P 1'
#
loop_
_entity.id
_entity.type
_entity.pdbx_description
1 polymer ?
#
loop_
_entity_poly.entity_id
_entity_poly.type
_entity_poly.pdbx_seq_one_letter_code
_entity_poly.pdbx_strand_id
1 'polypeptide(L)'
;QLHASGNSGRYIAPFHSSVTGDEDRIEINLQIAQLTQNSSALSPLERRVARSYDVSQVFGTDSALQAIKLKACQHCDAYALVGLNHELQVWRTPDLRVLHLNEGRMYDPVDLKESELWISRIFEPVRATYMTQPAISWTQIFFFAEPRLQADNYCVLRGLHPKKGGTNIEARIFRDSKTVQVFEILNYGRQFYKALVYTNDARMSFRDMQPGWRSRASIGPLWKRFEAGDPYASVLDDEGLFESPPVVSHRAKKAMEPEPVISRSSLCQGNYSGCLEEYVPARFLSGLLPDVLLRNFQFWQEADQATRTGGRGDAVLRGYPLAGHESSYMLHVVIDEDRGCQVERIPLAFAEALHRLTEEVISEVARASGLFLAGEAGGAENSAASVELLTEELYGSIRDLLLRLRRRVLDASDARRVHDSQLRKAVLDAVEAACRRQESTDDLVQTGSKAESALVADLLEHVDLANLQPVASDEPSVLLSEVRIQRLQDPLRARDGTALGSYTKAIIRMENLSHVLCWRERTGSRFLAVPRSSATGADGPLLFELPRLHLTFLEEAVERPSPNGSVALRRLYCLDHTGYFVDSKRPDAALSDFF
;
A
#
# COMPACT_ATOMS: atom_id res chain seq x y z
N GLN A 1 -57.56 3.14 37.83
CA GLN A 1 -58.98 2.78 37.60
C GLN A 1 -59.39 3.39 36.26
N LEU A 2 -59.52 2.57 35.23
CA LEU A 2 -60.46 2.74 34.12
C LEU A 2 -60.58 1.38 33.42
N HIS A 3 -61.84 1.04 33.15
CA HIS A 3 -62.35 -0.29 32.86
C HIS A 3 -61.86 -0.89 31.54
N ALA A 4 -61.68 -2.20 31.55
CA ALA A 4 -61.66 -3.05 30.36
C ALA A 4 -63.08 -3.22 29.81
N SER A 5 -63.24 -3.04 28.50
CA SER A 5 -64.25 -3.74 27.69
C SER A 5 -63.95 -3.54 26.20
N GLY A 6 -64.01 -4.61 25.42
CA GLY A 6 -64.29 -4.53 23.99
C GLY A 6 -63.23 -5.14 23.08
N ASN A 7 -63.40 -6.44 22.80
CA ASN A 7 -62.86 -7.11 21.62
C ASN A 7 -63.21 -6.30 20.36
N SER A 8 -62.21 -5.75 19.69
CA SER A 8 -62.24 -5.52 18.25
C SER A 8 -60.87 -5.85 17.71
N GLY A 9 -60.77 -6.94 16.95
CA GLY A 9 -59.58 -7.26 16.18
C GLY A 9 -59.30 -6.14 15.19
N ARG A 10 -58.38 -5.24 15.56
CA ARG A 10 -57.71 -4.35 14.63
C ARG A 10 -56.30 -4.91 14.49
N TYR A 11 -56.03 -5.51 13.33
CA TYR A 11 -54.66 -5.65 12.84
C TYR A 11 -54.04 -4.26 12.86
N ILE A 12 -53.14 -4.01 13.80
CA ILE A 12 -52.26 -2.84 13.76
C ILE A 12 -51.28 -3.16 12.64
N ALA A 13 -51.50 -2.56 11.48
CA ALA A 13 -50.52 -2.58 10.40
C ALA A 13 -49.18 -2.05 10.97
N PRO A 14 -48.04 -2.70 10.68
CA PRO A 14 -46.75 -2.23 11.14
C PRO A 14 -46.53 -0.81 10.63
N PHE A 15 -46.31 0.12 11.56
CA PHE A 15 -45.86 1.47 11.23
C PHE A 15 -44.44 1.37 10.67
N HIS A 16 -44.32 1.43 9.35
CA HIS A 16 -43.05 1.60 8.65
C HIS A 16 -42.83 3.11 8.46
N SER A 17 -41.90 3.70 9.21
CA SER A 17 -41.40 5.04 8.88
C SER A 17 -40.17 4.90 7.98
N SER A 18 -40.34 5.20 6.69
CA SER A 18 -39.26 5.21 5.69
C SER A 18 -38.77 6.63 5.43
N VAL A 19 -37.46 6.83 5.51
CA VAL A 19 -36.75 8.00 4.95
C VAL A 19 -35.83 7.46 3.86
N THR A 20 -35.84 8.11 2.70
CA THR A 20 -35.34 7.66 1.39
C THR A 20 -33.82 7.56 1.25
N GLY A 21 -33.34 6.52 0.54
CA GLY A 21 -31.95 6.24 0.11
C GLY A 21 -31.55 4.77 0.32
N ASP A 22 -31.52 3.95 -0.74
CA ASP A 22 -31.85 2.51 -0.69
C ASP A 22 -30.70 1.49 -0.46
N GLU A 23 -29.48 1.89 -0.06
CA GLU A 23 -28.40 0.92 0.24
C GLU A 23 -28.17 0.66 1.75
N ASP A 24 -28.62 1.56 2.63
CA ASP A 24 -28.38 1.50 4.08
C ASP A 24 -29.68 1.60 4.90
N ARG A 25 -30.72 0.85 4.50
CA ARG A 25 -32.02 0.91 5.19
C ARG A 25 -31.96 0.14 6.51
N ILE A 26 -31.90 0.90 7.61
CA ILE A 26 -32.08 0.37 8.96
C ILE A 26 -33.59 0.25 9.25
N GLU A 27 -34.03 -0.98 9.46
CA GLU A 27 -35.38 -1.34 9.86
C GLU A 27 -35.42 -1.60 11.36
N ILE A 28 -36.32 -0.90 12.07
CA ILE A 28 -36.55 -1.11 13.50
C ILE A 28 -37.85 -1.90 13.66
N ASN A 29 -37.76 -3.18 14.00
CA ASN A 29 -38.93 -3.96 14.34
C ASN A 29 -39.28 -3.75 15.83
N LEU A 30 -40.22 -2.83 16.09
CA LEU A 30 -40.64 -2.44 17.44
C LEU A 30 -41.32 -3.57 18.23
N GLN A 31 -41.86 -4.60 17.59
CA GLN A 31 -42.54 -5.70 18.29
C GLN A 31 -41.56 -6.65 18.98
N ILE A 32 -40.41 -6.86 18.36
CA ILE A 32 -39.34 -7.74 18.86
C ILE A 32 -38.12 -6.94 19.35
N ALA A 33 -38.21 -5.60 19.31
CA ALA A 33 -37.12 -4.67 19.59
C ALA A 33 -35.82 -5.03 18.84
N GLN A 34 -35.95 -5.48 17.59
CA GLN A 34 -34.82 -5.91 16.77
C GLN A 34 -34.50 -4.85 15.73
N LEU A 35 -33.20 -4.55 15.60
CA LEU A 35 -32.66 -3.71 14.56
C LEU A 35 -32.17 -4.62 13.43
N THR A 36 -32.68 -4.42 12.21
CA THR A 36 -32.23 -5.10 11.00
C THR A 36 -31.72 -4.07 10.01
N GLN A 37 -30.70 -4.40 9.23
CA GLN A 37 -30.32 -3.62 8.05
C GLN A 37 -30.42 -4.56 6.87
N ASN A 38 -31.18 -4.16 5.84
CA ASN A 38 -31.49 -5.00 4.68
C ASN A 38 -32.02 -6.40 5.09
N SER A 39 -33.01 -6.43 6.01
CA SER A 39 -33.59 -7.66 6.59
C SER A 39 -32.63 -8.57 7.38
N SER A 40 -31.36 -8.17 7.57
CA SER A 40 -30.36 -8.95 8.30
C SER A 40 -30.19 -8.43 9.72
N ALA A 41 -30.14 -9.36 10.69
CA ALA A 41 -30.05 -9.03 12.11
C ALA A 41 -28.70 -8.36 12.44
N LEU A 42 -28.77 -7.19 13.07
CA LEU A 42 -27.59 -6.51 13.59
C LEU A 42 -27.13 -7.21 14.87
N SER A 43 -25.84 -7.49 14.94
CA SER A 43 -25.25 -8.19 16.09
C SER A 43 -23.90 -7.58 16.44
N PRO A 44 -23.48 -7.62 17.72
CA PRO A 44 -22.12 -7.27 18.06
C PRO A 44 -21.15 -8.21 17.33
N LEU A 45 -20.08 -7.65 16.77
CA LEU A 45 -19.03 -8.45 16.14
C LEU A 45 -18.50 -9.48 17.14
N GLU A 46 -18.27 -10.71 16.67
CA GLU A 46 -17.79 -11.79 17.52
C GLU A 46 -16.54 -11.35 18.28
N ARG A 47 -16.54 -11.49 19.62
CA ARG A 47 -15.46 -11.00 20.48
C ARG A 47 -14.07 -11.46 20.06
N ARG A 48 -13.96 -12.66 19.49
CA ARG A 48 -12.70 -13.21 18.98
C ARG A 48 -12.18 -12.43 17.78
N VAL A 49 -13.06 -12.09 16.83
CA VAL A 49 -12.73 -11.31 15.63
C VAL A 49 -12.46 -9.85 16.01
N ALA A 50 -13.29 -9.27 16.88
CA ALA A 50 -13.13 -7.91 17.38
C ALA A 50 -11.80 -7.69 18.11
N ARG A 51 -11.34 -8.68 18.89
CA ARG A 51 -10.06 -8.66 19.61
C ARG A 51 -8.86 -9.12 18.78
N SER A 52 -9.06 -9.40 17.49
CA SER A 52 -7.94 -9.70 16.61
C SER A 52 -7.02 -8.47 16.53
N TYR A 53 -5.72 -8.73 16.38
CA TYR A 53 -4.72 -7.67 16.38
C TYR A 53 -5.02 -6.66 15.26
N ASP A 54 -5.34 -7.14 14.06
CA ASP A 54 -5.56 -6.26 12.90
C ASP A 54 -6.81 -5.40 13.06
N VAL A 55 -7.92 -5.96 13.53
CA VAL A 55 -9.14 -5.18 13.81
C VAL A 55 -8.85 -4.11 14.87
N SER A 56 -8.10 -4.47 15.92
CA SER A 56 -7.70 -3.50 16.95
C SER A 56 -6.76 -2.41 16.41
N GLN A 57 -5.91 -2.72 15.44
CA GLN A 57 -5.02 -1.74 14.80
C GLN A 57 -5.80 -0.78 13.89
N VAL A 58 -6.81 -1.26 13.16
CA VAL A 58 -7.61 -0.43 12.25
C VAL A 58 -8.64 0.42 13.00
N PHE A 59 -9.36 -0.19 13.95
CA PHE A 59 -10.53 0.44 14.58
C PHE A 59 -10.31 0.83 16.05
N GLY A 60 -9.15 0.52 16.65
CA GLY A 60 -8.87 0.73 18.07
C GLY A 60 -9.25 -0.47 18.95
N THR A 61 -8.66 -0.56 20.15
CA THR A 61 -8.77 -1.72 21.07
C THR A 61 -10.12 -1.88 21.76
N ASP A 62 -10.88 -0.79 21.93
CA ASP A 62 -12.10 -0.76 22.76
C ASP A 62 -13.37 -0.46 21.96
N SER A 63 -13.30 -0.56 20.64
CA SER A 63 -14.42 -0.27 19.76
C SER A 63 -15.45 -1.40 19.82
N ALA A 64 -16.62 -1.10 20.38
CA ALA A 64 -17.78 -1.99 20.36
C ALA A 64 -18.36 -2.04 18.93
N LEU A 65 -17.71 -2.81 18.05
CA LEU A 65 -18.09 -2.92 16.65
C LEU A 65 -19.40 -3.70 16.50
N GLN A 66 -20.34 -3.11 15.76
CA GLN A 66 -21.56 -3.78 15.32
C GLN A 66 -21.39 -4.26 13.88
N ALA A 67 -21.89 -5.45 13.61
CA ALA A 67 -21.72 -6.11 12.33
C ALA A 67 -22.96 -6.87 11.89
N ILE A 68 -23.12 -6.97 10.57
CA ILE A 68 -24.09 -7.81 9.90
C ILE A 68 -23.33 -8.99 9.31
N LYS A 69 -23.81 -10.21 9.57
CA LYS A 69 -23.23 -11.38 8.93
C LYS A 69 -23.76 -11.49 7.50
N LEU A 70 -22.94 -11.11 6.52
CA LEU A 70 -23.28 -11.17 5.10
C LEU A 70 -23.34 -12.60 4.58
N LYS A 71 -22.35 -13.41 4.95
CA LYS A 71 -22.18 -14.77 4.41
C LYS A 71 -21.59 -15.71 5.45
N ALA A 72 -22.12 -16.93 5.49
CA ALA A 72 -21.54 -18.05 6.23
C ALA A 72 -21.25 -19.19 5.24
N CYS A 73 -19.98 -19.35 4.85
CA CYS A 73 -19.52 -20.46 4.03
C CYS A 73 -18.81 -21.53 4.88
N GLN A 74 -18.56 -22.68 4.26
CA GLN A 74 -17.80 -23.77 4.89
C GLN A 74 -16.42 -23.33 5.40
N HIS A 75 -15.76 -22.42 4.68
CA HIS A 75 -14.39 -22.01 4.95
C HIS A 75 -14.25 -20.54 5.38
N CYS A 76 -15.27 -19.71 5.22
CA CYS A 76 -15.19 -18.26 5.41
C CYS A 76 -16.49 -17.71 5.95
N ASP A 77 -16.41 -16.82 6.94
CA ASP A 77 -17.51 -15.92 7.27
C ASP A 77 -17.19 -14.52 6.77
N ALA A 78 -18.19 -13.83 6.23
CA ALA A 78 -18.11 -12.43 5.86
C ALA A 78 -19.03 -11.58 6.75
N TYR A 79 -18.52 -10.45 7.22
CA TYR A 79 -19.23 -9.50 8.06
C TYR A 79 -19.14 -8.09 7.45
N ALA A 80 -20.25 -7.35 7.39
CA ALA A 80 -20.23 -5.91 7.12
C ALA A 80 -20.25 -5.14 8.43
N LEU A 81 -19.36 -4.17 8.59
CA LEU A 81 -19.33 -3.29 9.76
C LEU A 81 -20.26 -2.10 9.56
N VAL A 82 -21.18 -1.94 10.50
CA VAL A 82 -22.30 -0.99 10.40
C VAL A 82 -21.78 0.43 10.56
N GLY A 83 -22.10 1.30 9.60
CA GLY A 83 -21.72 2.72 9.62
C GLY A 83 -20.23 3.00 9.34
N LEU A 84 -19.44 1.97 9.03
CA LEU A 84 -18.01 2.14 8.74
C LEU A 84 -17.65 1.91 7.26
N ASN A 85 -18.54 1.35 6.43
CA ASN A 85 -18.24 0.98 5.03
C ASN A 85 -17.04 0.03 4.90
N HIS A 86 -16.89 -0.86 5.89
CA HIS A 86 -15.86 -1.90 5.93
C HIS A 86 -16.50 -3.29 5.93
N GLU A 87 -15.80 -4.26 5.35
CA GLU A 87 -16.13 -5.67 5.44
C GLU A 87 -14.97 -6.45 6.06
N LEU A 88 -15.30 -7.55 6.74
CA LEU A 88 -14.37 -8.47 7.35
C LEU A 88 -14.60 -9.88 6.79
N GLN A 89 -13.53 -10.54 6.32
CA GLN A 89 -13.56 -11.94 5.94
C GLN A 89 -12.71 -12.78 6.88
N VAL A 90 -13.32 -13.76 7.54
CA VAL A 90 -12.67 -14.63 8.53
C VAL A 90 -12.59 -16.05 7.99
N TRP A 91 -11.37 -16.49 7.65
CA TRP A 91 -11.12 -17.83 7.12
C TRP A 91 -10.95 -18.86 8.24
N ARG A 92 -11.88 -19.82 8.36
CA ARG A 92 -11.87 -20.83 9.45
C ARG A 92 -10.92 -22.00 9.21
N THR A 93 -10.57 -22.25 7.96
CA THR A 93 -9.71 -23.38 7.56
C THR A 93 -8.37 -22.86 7.06
N PRO A 94 -7.26 -23.57 7.36
CA PRO A 94 -5.95 -23.20 6.84
C PRO A 94 -5.96 -23.26 5.31
N ASP A 95 -5.22 -22.35 4.69
CA ASP A 95 -4.97 -22.41 3.26
C ASP A 95 -3.83 -23.40 2.99
N LEU A 96 -4.15 -24.46 2.25
CA LEU A 96 -3.22 -25.54 1.93
C LEU A 96 -2.44 -25.27 0.64
N ARG A 97 -2.70 -24.15 -0.05
CA ARG A 97 -1.94 -23.79 -1.24
C ARG A 97 -0.50 -23.51 -0.86
N VAL A 98 0.40 -23.95 -1.72
CA VAL A 98 1.82 -23.62 -1.64
C VAL A 98 2.17 -22.67 -2.78
N LEU A 99 3.09 -21.74 -2.54
CA LEU A 99 3.57 -20.86 -3.59
C LEU A 99 4.49 -21.66 -4.52
N HIS A 100 3.94 -22.12 -5.62
CA HIS A 100 4.69 -22.69 -6.73
C HIS A 100 5.29 -21.55 -7.55
N LEU A 101 6.62 -21.49 -7.60
CA LEU A 101 7.33 -20.52 -8.43
C LEU A 101 7.96 -21.26 -9.60
N ASN A 102 7.99 -20.62 -10.77
CA ASN A 102 8.72 -21.14 -11.92
C ASN A 102 10.16 -21.43 -11.49
N GLU A 103 10.51 -22.71 -11.49
CA GLU A 103 11.81 -23.17 -11.02
C GLU A 103 12.89 -22.65 -11.98
N GLY A 104 13.76 -21.77 -11.47
CA GLY A 104 14.96 -21.36 -12.19
C GLY A 104 16.05 -22.41 -12.09
N ARG A 105 17.28 -22.03 -12.42
CA ARG A 105 18.45 -22.91 -12.23
C ARG A 105 18.64 -23.20 -10.74
N MET A 106 18.88 -24.46 -10.38
CA MET A 106 19.25 -24.82 -9.00
C MET A 106 20.54 -24.10 -8.59
N TYR A 107 20.60 -23.58 -7.37
CA TYR A 107 21.80 -22.98 -6.82
C TYR A 107 22.75 -24.07 -6.34
N ASP A 108 23.90 -24.17 -7.00
CA ASP A 108 25.03 -25.01 -6.59
C ASP A 108 26.28 -24.12 -6.48
N PRO A 109 26.92 -24.01 -5.29
CA PRO A 109 28.10 -23.17 -5.11
C PRO A 109 29.31 -23.61 -5.96
N VAL A 110 29.34 -24.86 -6.45
CA VAL A 110 30.42 -25.40 -7.31
C VAL A 110 30.18 -25.06 -8.78
N ASP A 111 28.93 -24.96 -9.21
CA ASP A 111 28.51 -24.68 -10.60
C ASP A 111 28.12 -23.21 -10.82
N LEU A 112 28.75 -22.28 -10.08
CA LEU A 112 28.56 -20.85 -10.29
C LEU A 112 29.43 -20.33 -11.44
N LYS A 113 28.86 -19.46 -12.27
CA LYS A 113 29.63 -18.72 -13.28
C LYS A 113 30.61 -17.77 -12.60
N GLU A 114 31.66 -17.37 -13.30
CA GLU A 114 32.66 -16.42 -12.78
C GLU A 114 32.03 -15.11 -12.27
N SER A 115 31.00 -14.61 -12.97
CA SER A 115 30.24 -13.41 -12.57
C SER A 115 29.36 -13.61 -11.33
N GLU A 116 29.12 -14.84 -10.90
CA GLU A 116 28.24 -15.22 -9.80
C GLU A 116 29.02 -15.68 -8.55
N LEU A 117 30.34 -15.86 -8.63
CA LEU A 117 31.18 -16.32 -7.52
C LEU A 117 31.11 -15.44 -6.26
N TRP A 118 30.68 -14.19 -6.39
CA TRP A 118 30.46 -13.31 -5.23
C TRP A 118 29.27 -13.77 -4.38
N ILE A 119 28.29 -14.45 -4.97
CA ILE A 119 27.09 -14.94 -4.30
C ILE A 119 27.48 -15.96 -3.23
N SER A 120 28.29 -16.96 -3.59
CA SER A 120 28.73 -17.99 -2.64
C SER A 120 29.55 -17.40 -1.50
N ARG A 121 30.43 -16.42 -1.76
CA ARG A 121 31.23 -15.75 -0.73
C ARG A 121 30.38 -15.05 0.34
N ILE A 122 29.20 -14.57 -0.03
CA ILE A 122 28.30 -13.82 0.86
C ILE A 122 27.24 -14.74 1.48
N PHE A 123 26.65 -15.64 0.69
CA PHE A 123 25.52 -16.47 1.10
C PHE A 123 25.90 -17.77 1.80
N GLU A 124 26.98 -18.44 1.39
CA GLU A 124 27.37 -19.73 1.98
C GLU A 124 27.60 -19.68 3.49
N PRO A 125 28.23 -18.63 4.07
CA PRO A 125 28.37 -18.56 5.53
C PRO A 125 27.02 -18.57 6.26
N VAL A 126 26.00 -17.91 5.70
CA VAL A 126 24.64 -17.89 6.24
C VAL A 126 23.96 -19.24 6.02
N ARG A 127 24.00 -19.77 4.78
CA ARG A 127 23.39 -21.05 4.42
C ARG A 127 23.94 -22.20 5.26
N ALA A 128 25.27 -22.29 5.40
CA ALA A 128 25.94 -23.32 6.18
C ALA A 128 25.65 -23.23 7.70
N THR A 129 25.36 -22.02 8.19
CA THR A 129 25.06 -21.81 9.62
C THR A 129 23.62 -22.20 9.96
N TYR A 130 22.65 -21.82 9.12
CA TYR A 130 21.23 -21.89 9.47
C TYR A 130 20.42 -22.89 8.64
N MET A 131 20.84 -23.16 7.40
CA MET A 131 20.02 -23.82 6.38
C MET A 131 20.60 -25.18 5.97
N THR A 132 21.61 -25.66 6.68
CA THR A 132 22.18 -27.01 6.54
C THR A 132 22.23 -27.70 7.89
N GLN A 133 22.23 -29.04 7.86
CA GLN A 133 22.42 -29.85 9.06
C GLN A 133 23.74 -29.48 9.76
N PRO A 134 23.78 -29.43 11.11
CA PRO A 134 22.76 -29.90 12.05
C PRO A 134 21.72 -28.85 12.49
N ALA A 135 21.77 -27.61 11.97
CA ALA A 135 20.92 -26.51 12.45
C ALA A 135 19.41 -26.76 12.22
N ILE A 136 19.08 -27.50 11.17
CA ILE A 136 17.73 -27.97 10.84
C ILE A 136 17.79 -29.45 10.47
N SER A 137 16.70 -30.20 10.68
CA SER A 137 16.67 -31.65 10.43
C SER A 137 16.61 -32.02 8.94
N TRP A 138 16.51 -31.03 8.04
CA TRP A 138 16.45 -31.20 6.59
C TRP A 138 17.38 -30.22 5.86
N THR A 139 17.77 -30.54 4.63
CA THR A 139 18.54 -29.61 3.78
C THR A 139 17.59 -28.77 2.94
N GLN A 140 17.69 -27.45 3.04
CA GLN A 140 16.94 -26.55 2.19
C GLN A 140 17.60 -26.47 0.80
N ILE A 141 16.80 -26.68 -0.26
CA ILE A 141 17.25 -26.53 -1.65
C ILE A 141 16.89 -25.13 -2.14
N PHE A 142 17.85 -24.46 -2.79
CA PHE A 142 17.69 -23.11 -3.32
C PHE A 142 17.70 -23.11 -4.85
N PHE A 143 16.87 -22.26 -5.43
CA PHE A 143 16.84 -21.99 -6.87
C PHE A 143 17.08 -20.52 -7.12
N PHE A 144 17.81 -20.21 -8.18
CA PHE A 144 17.86 -18.86 -8.70
C PHE A 144 16.46 -18.43 -9.11
N ALA A 145 16.08 -17.22 -8.69
CA ALA A 145 14.92 -16.58 -9.29
C ALA A 145 15.21 -16.23 -10.76
N GLU A 146 14.18 -15.81 -11.51
CA GLU A 146 14.28 -15.58 -12.94
C GLU A 146 15.48 -14.69 -13.35
N PRO A 147 16.08 -14.86 -14.55
CA PRO A 147 17.29 -14.14 -14.94
C PRO A 147 17.23 -12.61 -14.84
N ARG A 148 16.02 -12.02 -14.97
CA ARG A 148 15.80 -10.57 -14.82
C ARG A 148 16.08 -10.05 -13.41
N LEU A 149 16.06 -10.93 -12.42
CA LEU A 149 16.33 -10.66 -11.01
C LEU A 149 17.81 -10.74 -10.64
N GLN A 150 18.65 -11.15 -11.59
CA GLN A 150 20.08 -11.26 -11.41
C GLN A 150 20.71 -10.02 -12.03
N ALA A 151 21.06 -9.05 -11.18
CA ALA A 151 21.85 -7.90 -11.57
C ALA A 151 23.30 -8.11 -11.09
N ASP A 152 24.23 -7.35 -11.67
CA ASP A 152 25.65 -7.44 -11.30
C ASP A 152 25.93 -7.24 -9.80
N ASN A 153 25.00 -6.61 -9.08
CA ASN A 153 25.11 -6.29 -7.66
C ASN A 153 23.97 -6.85 -6.77
N TYR A 154 23.03 -7.63 -7.33
CA TYR A 154 21.85 -8.12 -6.60
C TYR A 154 21.40 -9.49 -7.12
N CYS A 155 21.12 -10.40 -6.20
CA CYS A 155 20.66 -11.76 -6.50
C CYS A 155 19.50 -12.15 -5.57
N VAL A 156 18.55 -12.91 -6.11
CA VAL A 156 17.46 -13.53 -5.35
C VAL A 156 17.53 -15.04 -5.49
N LEU A 157 17.55 -15.74 -4.35
CA LEU A 157 17.43 -17.19 -4.26
C LEU A 157 16.14 -17.57 -3.52
N ARG A 158 15.44 -18.58 -4.00
CA ARG A 158 14.18 -19.07 -3.44
C ARG A 158 14.37 -20.48 -2.87
N GLY A 159 14.02 -20.67 -1.61
CA GLY A 159 14.16 -21.93 -0.91
C GLY A 159 12.87 -22.75 -0.97
N LEU A 160 12.96 -24.01 -1.39
CA LEU A 160 11.84 -24.96 -1.36
C LEU A 160 11.75 -25.72 -0.03
N HIS A 161 10.58 -25.71 0.60
CA HIS A 161 10.35 -26.45 1.83
C HIS A 161 10.31 -27.96 1.54
N PRO A 162 11.14 -28.80 2.17
CA PRO A 162 11.26 -30.20 1.78
C PRO A 162 10.02 -31.05 2.11
N LYS A 163 9.34 -30.79 3.23
CA LYS A 163 8.11 -31.51 3.62
C LYS A 163 6.82 -30.91 3.01
N LYS A 164 6.63 -29.59 3.13
CA LYS A 164 5.41 -28.90 2.66
C LYS A 164 5.34 -28.78 1.13
N GLY A 165 6.48 -28.81 0.45
CA GLY A 165 6.57 -28.41 -0.95
C GLY A 165 6.41 -26.89 -1.11
N GLY A 166 6.79 -26.39 -2.30
CA GLY A 166 6.71 -24.96 -2.62
C GLY A 166 7.74 -24.08 -1.90
N THR A 167 7.71 -22.79 -2.21
CA THR A 167 8.69 -21.83 -1.69
C THR A 167 8.25 -21.30 -0.34
N ASN A 168 9.09 -21.43 0.68
CA ASN A 168 8.82 -20.88 2.02
C ASN A 168 9.72 -19.71 2.40
N ILE A 169 10.88 -19.58 1.74
CA ILE A 169 11.83 -18.50 2.02
C ILE A 169 12.41 -17.91 0.73
N GLU A 170 12.75 -16.62 0.79
CA GLU A 170 13.43 -15.89 -0.27
C GLU A 170 14.65 -15.18 0.32
N ALA A 171 15.85 -15.55 -0.14
CA ALA A 171 17.10 -14.89 0.24
C ALA A 171 17.49 -13.85 -0.83
N ARG A 172 17.59 -12.60 -0.40
CA ARG A 172 18.08 -11.46 -1.20
C ARG A 172 19.51 -11.14 -0.82
N ILE A 173 20.38 -11.08 -1.81
CA ILE A 173 21.83 -10.99 -1.64
C ILE A 173 22.31 -9.74 -2.37
N PHE A 174 22.99 -8.86 -1.63
CA PHE A 174 23.47 -7.58 -2.11
C PHE A 174 25.00 -7.60 -2.15
N ARG A 175 25.58 -7.45 -3.35
CA ARG A 175 27.03 -7.59 -3.58
C ARG A 175 27.83 -6.50 -2.89
N ASP A 176 27.45 -5.25 -3.12
CA ASP A 176 28.24 -4.08 -2.71
C ASP A 176 28.17 -3.84 -1.20
N SER A 177 26.99 -4.04 -0.60
CA SER A 177 26.84 -3.98 0.85
C SER A 177 27.28 -5.26 1.57
N LYS A 178 27.50 -6.36 0.84
CA LYS A 178 27.80 -7.70 1.37
C LYS A 178 26.73 -8.19 2.35
N THR A 179 25.48 -7.87 2.06
CA THR A 179 24.34 -8.15 2.94
C THR A 179 23.51 -9.30 2.37
N VAL A 180 23.00 -10.14 3.26
CA VAL A 180 21.97 -11.14 3.01
C VAL A 180 20.76 -10.76 3.84
N GLN A 181 19.60 -10.81 3.21
CA GLN A 181 18.30 -10.63 3.83
C GLN A 181 17.43 -11.84 3.48
N VAL A 182 16.86 -12.51 4.48
CA VAL A 182 16.02 -13.69 4.28
C VAL A 182 14.60 -13.34 4.66
N PHE A 183 13.70 -13.46 3.68
CA PHE A 183 12.28 -13.24 3.81
C PHE A 183 11.56 -14.56 3.97
N GLU A 184 10.64 -14.63 4.90
CA GLU A 184 9.69 -15.71 5.02
C GLU A 184 8.46 -15.41 4.17
N ILE A 185 7.93 -16.43 3.49
CA ILE A 185 6.70 -16.35 2.72
C ILE A 185 5.55 -16.77 3.61
N LEU A 186 4.70 -15.81 3.96
CA LEU A 186 3.58 -15.95 4.88
C LEU A 186 2.26 -16.04 4.10
N ASN A 187 1.33 -16.87 4.56
CA ASN A 187 -0.03 -16.89 4.02
C ASN A 187 -0.96 -16.12 4.94
N TYR A 188 -1.63 -15.10 4.41
CA TYR A 188 -2.63 -14.31 5.13
C TYR A 188 -3.79 -14.03 4.19
N GLY A 189 -5.03 -14.30 4.64
CA GLY A 189 -6.20 -13.98 3.84
C GLY A 189 -6.27 -14.70 2.48
N ARG A 190 -5.59 -15.85 2.34
CA ARG A 190 -5.39 -16.54 1.04
C ARG A 190 -4.56 -15.71 0.04
N GLN A 191 -3.66 -14.89 0.53
CA GLN A 191 -2.63 -14.22 -0.25
C GLN A 191 -1.26 -14.51 0.37
N PHE A 192 -0.22 -14.48 -0.45
CA PHE A 192 1.15 -14.71 0.00
C PHE A 192 1.87 -13.37 0.16
N TYR A 193 2.44 -13.15 1.34
CA TYR A 193 3.24 -11.97 1.67
C TYR A 193 4.67 -12.36 2.01
N LYS A 194 5.58 -11.39 1.99
CA LYS A 194 6.99 -11.58 2.31
C LYS A 194 7.38 -10.70 3.49
N ALA A 195 7.94 -11.29 4.55
CA ALA A 195 8.42 -10.55 5.70
C ALA A 195 9.88 -10.89 6.00
N LEU A 196 10.73 -9.88 6.19
CA LEU A 196 12.15 -10.07 6.48
C LEU A 196 12.33 -10.69 7.87
N VAL A 197 12.80 -11.93 7.97
CA VAL A 197 12.98 -12.64 9.26
C VAL A 197 14.43 -12.67 9.72
N TYR A 198 15.40 -12.49 8.82
CA TYR A 198 16.81 -12.51 9.14
C TYR A 198 17.63 -11.58 8.25
N THR A 199 18.68 -10.99 8.82
CA THR A 199 19.76 -10.34 8.07
C THR A 199 21.11 -10.54 8.73
N ASN A 200 22.19 -10.55 7.93
CA ASN A 200 23.55 -10.57 8.48
C ASN A 200 24.05 -9.17 8.92
N ASP A 201 23.36 -8.08 8.56
CA ASP A 201 23.68 -6.72 9.03
C ASP A 201 22.40 -5.90 9.23
N ALA A 202 21.95 -5.79 10.48
CA ALA A 202 20.74 -5.08 10.88
C ALA A 202 20.74 -3.59 10.51
N ARG A 203 21.92 -2.98 10.31
CA ARG A 203 22.03 -1.58 9.88
C ARG A 203 21.64 -1.41 8.41
N MET A 204 21.83 -2.47 7.63
CA MET A 204 21.50 -2.59 6.21
C MET A 204 20.18 -3.35 6.02
N SER A 205 19.18 -3.04 6.84
CA SER A 205 17.84 -3.63 6.79
C SER A 205 16.79 -2.53 6.87
N PHE A 206 15.70 -2.70 6.12
CA PHE A 206 14.52 -1.84 6.26
C PHE A 206 13.64 -2.24 7.45
N ARG A 207 13.77 -3.47 7.96
CA ARG A 207 13.17 -3.88 9.23
C ARG A 207 14.05 -3.46 10.39
N ASP A 208 13.46 -2.88 11.44
CA ASP A 208 14.15 -2.62 12.70
C ASP A 208 14.37 -3.96 13.42
N MET A 209 15.64 -4.35 13.48
CA MET A 209 16.06 -5.61 14.05
C MET A 209 17.20 -5.34 15.01
N GLN A 210 17.17 -6.02 16.15
CA GLN A 210 18.21 -5.88 17.16
C GLN A 210 19.20 -7.03 17.04
N PRO A 211 20.51 -6.74 16.88
CA PRO A 211 21.52 -7.78 16.99
C PRO A 211 21.44 -8.47 18.35
N GLY A 212 21.87 -9.73 18.39
CA GLY A 212 21.92 -10.49 19.64
C GLY A 212 22.78 -9.77 20.69
N TRP A 213 22.17 -9.39 21.82
CA TRP A 213 22.83 -8.71 22.93
C TRP A 213 23.57 -9.66 23.90
N ARG A 214 23.36 -10.97 23.75
CA ARG A 214 23.99 -11.99 24.62
C ARG A 214 25.50 -12.00 24.43
N SER A 215 26.23 -12.13 25.53
CA SER A 215 27.68 -12.31 25.52
C SER A 215 28.05 -13.51 24.66
N ARG A 216 28.90 -13.29 23.66
CA ARG A 216 29.41 -14.37 22.81
C ARG A 216 30.57 -15.04 23.54
N ALA A 217 30.55 -16.37 23.62
CA ALA A 217 31.63 -17.14 24.24
C ALA A 217 32.96 -17.01 23.48
N SER A 218 32.91 -16.66 22.20
CA SER A 218 34.07 -16.40 21.34
C SER A 218 33.79 -15.23 20.39
N ILE A 219 34.85 -14.63 19.86
CA ILE A 219 34.74 -13.67 18.76
C ILE A 219 34.21 -14.44 17.55
N GLY A 220 32.92 -14.29 17.29
CA GLY A 220 32.29 -14.86 16.09
C GLY A 220 32.89 -14.28 14.82
N PRO A 221 32.65 -14.92 13.66
CA PRO A 221 33.15 -14.40 12.39
C PRO A 221 32.58 -13.00 12.12
N LEU A 222 33.37 -12.14 11.45
CA LEU A 222 33.04 -10.72 11.28
C LEU A 222 31.68 -10.48 10.61
N TRP A 223 31.26 -11.38 9.73
CA TRP A 223 29.96 -11.29 9.05
C TRP A 223 28.77 -11.47 10.00
N LYS A 224 28.96 -12.05 11.19
CA LYS A 224 27.94 -12.21 12.23
C LYS A 224 27.85 -11.02 13.19
N ARG A 225 28.71 -10.01 13.05
CA ARG A 225 28.84 -8.94 14.06
C ARG A 225 27.54 -8.16 14.26
N PHE A 226 26.83 -7.89 13.17
CA PHE A 226 25.59 -7.12 13.15
C PHE A 226 24.39 -7.98 12.74
N GLU A 227 24.51 -9.31 12.80
CA GLU A 227 23.43 -10.21 12.43
C GLU A 227 22.24 -10.02 13.36
N ALA A 228 21.03 -10.15 12.82
CA ALA A 228 19.80 -10.08 13.58
C ALA A 228 18.72 -10.98 12.97
N GLY A 229 17.86 -11.50 13.85
CA GLY A 229 16.80 -12.43 13.49
C GLY A 229 17.27 -13.87 13.34
N ASP A 230 16.36 -14.71 12.85
CA ASP A 230 16.58 -16.14 12.62
C ASP A 230 15.71 -16.57 11.42
N PRO A 231 16.29 -17.15 10.35
CA PRO A 231 15.55 -17.59 9.17
C PRO A 231 14.40 -18.58 9.43
N TYR A 232 14.42 -19.28 10.57
CA TYR A 232 13.45 -20.34 10.89
C TYR A 232 12.75 -20.15 12.24
N ALA A 233 12.77 -18.93 12.79
CA ALA A 233 12.11 -18.62 14.07
C ALA A 233 10.65 -19.11 14.15
N SER A 234 9.91 -18.98 13.04
CA SER A 234 8.51 -19.41 12.92
C SER A 234 8.32 -20.92 12.77
N VAL A 235 9.28 -21.61 12.14
CA VAL A 235 9.18 -23.04 11.79
C VAL A 235 9.59 -23.93 12.97
N LEU A 236 10.55 -23.48 13.78
CA LEU A 236 11.05 -24.25 14.93
C LEU A 236 10.03 -24.36 16.06
N ASP A 237 9.07 -23.43 16.15
CA ASP A 237 7.96 -23.48 17.11
C ASP A 237 6.94 -24.60 16.79
N ASP A 238 6.80 -25.00 15.52
CA ASP A 238 5.85 -26.03 15.07
C ASP A 238 6.36 -27.47 15.34
N GLU A 239 7.67 -27.69 15.28
CA GLU A 239 8.25 -29.03 15.49
C GLU A 239 8.65 -29.32 16.95
N GLY A 240 8.51 -28.36 17.86
CA GLY A 240 8.71 -28.56 19.31
C GLY A 240 10.12 -29.02 19.71
N LEU A 241 11.11 -28.88 18.82
CA LEU A 241 12.41 -29.54 18.92
C LEU A 241 13.54 -28.64 19.44
N PHE A 242 13.32 -27.34 19.60
CA PHE A 242 14.32 -26.42 20.16
C PHE A 242 13.70 -25.42 21.13
N GLU A 243 14.30 -25.28 22.32
CA GLU A 243 14.05 -24.18 23.26
C GLU A 243 14.67 -22.89 22.70
N SER A 244 14.01 -22.29 21.71
CA SER A 244 14.42 -20.99 21.19
C SER A 244 14.22 -19.89 22.25
N PRO A 245 15.16 -18.93 22.37
CA PRO A 245 15.02 -17.83 23.31
C PRO A 245 13.79 -16.95 22.99
N PRO A 246 13.16 -16.33 24.00
CA PRO A 246 11.76 -15.88 23.97
C PRO A 246 11.53 -14.54 23.25
N VAL A 247 12.19 -14.29 22.12
CA VAL A 247 12.07 -13.00 21.43
C VAL A 247 10.88 -12.97 20.46
N VAL A 248 10.33 -14.14 20.07
CA VAL A 248 9.15 -14.23 19.18
C VAL A 248 8.06 -15.21 19.69
N SER A 249 8.34 -15.99 20.73
CA SER A 249 7.60 -17.22 21.09
C SER A 249 6.25 -17.04 21.82
N HIS A 250 5.82 -15.80 22.12
CA HIS A 250 4.41 -15.58 22.50
C HIS A 250 3.47 -15.41 21.29
N ARG A 251 4.01 -15.27 20.06
CA ARG A 251 3.22 -15.04 18.86
C ARG A 251 2.86 -16.32 18.11
N ALA A 252 3.74 -17.33 18.07
CA ALA A 252 3.50 -18.56 17.30
C ALA A 252 2.33 -19.42 17.83
N LYS A 253 2.17 -19.57 19.15
CA LYS A 253 1.01 -20.29 19.71
C LYS A 253 -0.32 -19.54 19.60
N LYS A 254 -0.30 -18.23 19.35
CA LYS A 254 -1.51 -17.42 19.09
C LYS A 254 -1.82 -17.32 17.58
N ALA A 255 -0.93 -17.81 16.71
CA ALA A 255 -1.06 -17.79 15.25
C ALA A 255 -2.12 -18.77 14.68
N MET A 256 -2.81 -19.52 15.55
CA MET A 256 -3.90 -20.40 15.17
C MET A 256 -5.29 -19.72 15.27
N GLU A 257 -5.33 -18.42 15.58
CA GLU A 257 -6.56 -17.64 15.46
C GLU A 257 -6.68 -17.07 14.04
N PRO A 258 -7.84 -17.24 13.39
CA PRO A 258 -8.03 -16.74 12.03
C PRO A 258 -8.00 -15.21 12.05
N GLU A 259 -6.96 -14.63 11.44
CA GLU A 259 -6.85 -13.19 11.31
C GLU A 259 -7.79 -12.72 10.16
N PRO A 260 -8.68 -11.73 10.42
CA PRO A 260 -9.65 -11.28 9.43
C PRO A 260 -8.99 -10.44 8.34
N VAL A 261 -9.34 -10.70 7.08
CA VAL A 261 -9.08 -9.75 5.99
C VAL A 261 -10.07 -8.60 6.13
N ILE A 262 -9.56 -7.37 6.19
CA ILE A 262 -10.37 -6.16 6.33
C ILE A 262 -10.38 -5.46 4.98
N SER A 263 -11.55 -5.23 4.41
CA SER A 263 -11.71 -4.43 3.19
C SER A 263 -12.54 -3.19 3.47
N ARG A 264 -12.32 -2.14 2.69
CA ARG A 264 -13.09 -0.89 2.75
C ARG A 264 -13.54 -0.44 1.38
N SER A 265 -14.78 0.02 1.31
CA SER A 265 -15.39 0.52 0.07
C SER A 265 -14.68 1.79 -0.43
N SER A 266 -14.84 2.08 -1.72
CA SER A 266 -14.46 3.36 -2.33
C SER A 266 -15.16 4.56 -1.68
N LEU A 267 -16.31 4.32 -1.04
CA LEU A 267 -17.09 5.32 -0.30
C LEU A 267 -16.61 5.53 1.14
N CYS A 268 -15.64 4.75 1.62
CA CYS A 268 -15.13 4.93 2.97
C CYS A 268 -14.42 6.29 3.07
N GLN A 269 -14.75 7.07 4.10
CA GLN A 269 -14.05 8.31 4.39
C GLN A 269 -12.55 8.03 4.56
N GLY A 270 -11.70 8.82 3.89
CA GLY A 270 -10.25 8.63 3.90
C GLY A 270 -9.75 7.53 2.96
N ASN A 271 -10.62 6.87 2.16
CA ASN A 271 -10.19 6.07 1.03
C ASN A 271 -9.97 6.97 -0.19
N TYR A 272 -8.71 7.27 -0.50
CA TYR A 272 -8.39 8.17 -1.61
C TYR A 272 -8.23 7.48 -2.97
N SER A 273 -8.29 6.15 -3.02
CA SER A 273 -8.06 5.38 -4.25
C SER A 273 -9.23 5.42 -5.22
N GLY A 274 -10.45 5.61 -4.71
CA GLY A 274 -11.67 5.40 -5.48
C GLY A 274 -11.99 3.93 -5.77
N CYS A 275 -11.34 2.96 -5.11
CA CYS A 275 -11.60 1.54 -5.31
C CYS A 275 -11.78 0.79 -3.99
N LEU A 276 -12.16 -0.49 -4.08
CA LEU A 276 -12.12 -1.40 -2.93
C LEU A 276 -10.66 -1.61 -2.54
N GLU A 277 -10.35 -1.32 -1.28
CA GLU A 277 -9.02 -1.57 -0.73
C GLU A 277 -9.06 -2.60 0.40
N GLU A 278 -8.02 -3.43 0.50
CA GLU A 278 -7.80 -4.42 1.55
C GLU A 278 -6.66 -3.97 2.46
N TYR A 279 -6.86 -4.01 3.77
CA TYR A 279 -5.84 -3.65 4.74
C TYR A 279 -4.66 -4.62 4.66
N VAL A 280 -3.44 -4.07 4.54
CA VAL A 280 -2.20 -4.85 4.60
C VAL A 280 -1.48 -4.53 5.91
N PRO A 281 -1.46 -5.47 6.87
CA PRO A 281 -0.74 -5.27 8.11
C PRO A 281 0.75 -4.98 7.90
N ALA A 282 1.28 -4.02 8.67
CA ALA A 282 2.70 -3.61 8.62
C ALA A 282 3.70 -4.77 8.73
N ARG A 283 3.34 -5.84 9.46
CA ARG A 283 4.18 -7.05 9.61
C ARG A 283 4.48 -7.74 8.27
N PHE A 284 3.59 -7.61 7.28
CA PHE A 284 3.75 -8.19 5.94
C PHE A 284 4.51 -7.30 4.96
N LEU A 285 4.84 -6.07 5.38
CA LEU A 285 5.67 -5.13 4.63
C LEU A 285 7.06 -4.95 5.29
N SER A 286 7.30 -5.64 6.40
CA SER A 286 8.54 -5.54 7.17
C SER A 286 9.74 -5.97 6.34
N GLY A 287 10.69 -5.06 6.13
CA GLY A 287 11.87 -5.26 5.29
C GLY A 287 11.65 -5.02 3.80
N LEU A 288 10.40 -4.85 3.35
CA LEU A 288 10.08 -4.33 2.02
C LEU A 288 10.06 -2.80 2.02
N LEU A 289 9.51 -2.22 3.09
CA LEU A 289 9.52 -0.78 3.35
C LEU A 289 10.30 -0.48 4.65
N PRO A 290 10.94 0.71 4.75
CA PRO A 290 11.53 1.16 6.01
C PRO A 290 10.51 1.17 7.15
N ASP A 291 10.87 0.60 8.31
CA ASP A 291 10.02 0.52 9.49
C ASP A 291 9.46 1.86 9.95
N VAL A 292 10.19 2.97 9.75
CA VAL A 292 9.67 4.29 10.06
C VAL A 292 8.42 4.66 9.26
N LEU A 293 8.28 4.18 8.02
CA LEU A 293 7.02 4.31 7.27
C LEU A 293 5.95 3.39 7.84
N LEU A 294 6.31 2.16 8.18
CA LEU A 294 5.38 1.18 8.75
C LEU A 294 4.81 1.59 10.11
N ARG A 295 5.52 2.43 10.86
CA ARG A 295 5.07 2.98 12.15
C ARG A 295 4.19 4.21 12.03
N ASN A 296 4.29 4.94 10.92
CA ASN A 296 3.62 6.23 10.75
C ASN A 296 2.44 6.16 9.78
N PHE A 297 2.34 5.08 9.00
CA PHE A 297 1.33 4.91 7.95
C PHE A 297 0.58 3.58 8.08
N GLN A 298 -0.69 3.61 7.74
CA GLN A 298 -1.55 2.45 7.53
C GLN A 298 -1.62 2.13 6.04
N PHE A 299 -1.37 0.86 5.67
CA PHE A 299 -1.28 0.45 4.28
C PHE A 299 -2.52 -0.31 3.83
N TRP A 300 -3.01 0.04 2.65
CA TRP A 300 -4.17 -0.55 2.02
C TRP A 300 -3.84 -0.92 0.58
N GLN A 301 -4.12 -2.15 0.18
CA GLN A 301 -3.88 -2.70 -1.15
C GLN A 301 -5.14 -2.67 -1.99
N GLU A 302 -4.99 -2.40 -3.27
CA GLU A 302 -6.13 -2.43 -4.20
C GLU A 302 -6.64 -3.86 -4.47
N ALA A 303 -7.91 -4.13 -4.15
CA ALA A 303 -8.50 -5.47 -4.23
C ALA A 303 -8.70 -5.99 -5.68
N ASP A 304 -8.93 -5.07 -6.63
CA ASP A 304 -9.20 -5.38 -8.05
C ASP A 304 -7.96 -5.97 -8.78
N GLN A 305 -6.76 -5.79 -8.20
CA GLN A 305 -5.54 -6.41 -8.69
C GLN A 305 -5.24 -7.77 -8.04
N ALA A 306 -5.64 -7.97 -6.78
CA ALA A 306 -5.39 -9.22 -6.05
C ALA A 306 -6.18 -10.42 -6.61
N THR A 307 -7.33 -10.17 -7.25
CA THR A 307 -8.22 -11.21 -7.80
C THR A 307 -7.99 -11.54 -9.27
N ARG A 308 -7.37 -10.65 -10.06
CA ARG A 308 -7.31 -10.81 -11.53
C ARG A 308 -6.19 -11.70 -12.04
N THR A 309 -5.12 -11.90 -11.29
CA THR A 309 -4.06 -12.79 -11.74
C THR A 309 -3.49 -13.56 -10.56
N GLY A 310 -3.68 -14.89 -10.56
CA GLY A 310 -2.76 -15.81 -9.89
C GLY A 310 -1.36 -15.79 -10.53
N GLY A 311 -0.86 -14.60 -10.87
CA GLY A 311 0.31 -14.34 -11.68
C GLY A 311 0.74 -12.88 -11.57
N ARG A 312 1.89 -12.66 -10.94
CA ARG A 312 2.93 -11.72 -11.37
C ARG A 312 2.52 -10.28 -11.73
N GLY A 313 1.46 -9.76 -11.13
CA GLY A 313 1.09 -8.35 -11.22
C GLY A 313 1.73 -7.58 -10.07
N ASP A 314 2.22 -6.38 -10.35
CA ASP A 314 2.72 -5.47 -9.30
C ASP A 314 1.58 -5.13 -8.35
N ALA A 315 1.77 -5.33 -7.04
CA ALA A 315 0.75 -4.96 -6.06
C ALA A 315 0.83 -3.46 -5.78
N VAL A 316 -0.28 -2.74 -5.96
CA VAL A 316 -0.40 -1.32 -5.64
C VAL A 316 -0.99 -1.15 -4.25
N LEU A 317 -0.26 -0.45 -3.38
CA LEU A 317 -0.66 -0.10 -2.02
C LEU A 317 -0.66 1.43 -1.84
N ARG A 318 -1.50 1.89 -0.92
CA ARG A 318 -1.55 3.27 -0.47
C ARG A 318 -1.31 3.33 1.02
N GLY A 319 -0.35 4.16 1.43
CA GLY A 319 -0.05 4.42 2.83
C GLY A 319 -0.70 5.72 3.29
N TYR A 320 -1.64 5.63 4.23
CA TYR A 320 -2.34 6.78 4.80
C TYR A 320 -1.74 7.09 6.18
N PRO A 321 -1.49 8.36 6.52
CA PRO A 321 -0.98 8.72 7.85
C PRO A 321 -1.85 8.16 8.97
N LEU A 322 -1.24 7.62 10.02
CA LEU A 322 -1.97 7.19 11.21
C LEU A 322 -2.51 8.41 11.98
N ALA A 323 -3.64 8.23 12.67
CA ALA A 323 -4.23 9.26 13.50
C ALA A 323 -3.21 9.75 14.56
N GLY A 324 -3.00 11.07 14.62
CA GLY A 324 -2.00 11.69 15.50
C GLY A 324 -0.62 11.92 14.87
N HIS A 325 -0.38 11.44 13.65
CA HIS A 325 0.80 11.83 12.87
C HIS A 325 0.47 12.96 11.90
N GLU A 326 1.13 14.11 12.07
CA GLU A 326 1.02 15.28 11.20
C GLU A 326 1.82 15.10 9.90
N SER A 327 1.50 14.06 9.12
CA SER A 327 2.08 13.92 7.79
C SER A 327 1.20 14.61 6.76
N SER A 328 1.77 15.56 6.01
CA SER A 328 1.08 16.31 4.95
C SER A 328 0.99 15.55 3.62
N TYR A 329 1.31 14.27 3.61
CA TYR A 329 1.37 13.43 2.42
C TYR A 329 0.84 12.02 2.69
N MET A 330 0.33 11.38 1.63
CA MET A 330 0.10 9.94 1.55
C MET A 330 1.20 9.27 0.72
N LEU A 331 1.35 7.96 0.87
CA LEU A 331 2.29 7.16 0.11
C LEU A 331 1.57 6.40 -1.00
N HIS A 332 2.14 6.42 -2.20
CA HIS A 332 1.85 5.47 -3.27
C HIS A 332 2.97 4.45 -3.32
N VAL A 333 2.64 3.18 -3.15
CA VAL A 333 3.61 2.08 -3.08
C VAL A 333 3.29 1.07 -4.15
N VAL A 334 4.24 0.80 -5.03
CA VAL A 334 4.16 -0.28 -6.01
C VAL A 334 5.16 -1.35 -5.60
N ILE A 335 4.65 -2.51 -5.22
CA ILE A 335 5.45 -3.69 -4.90
C ILE A 335 5.57 -4.52 -6.16
N ASP A 336 6.73 -4.41 -6.80
CA ASP A 336 7.13 -5.28 -7.89
C ASP A 336 7.81 -6.50 -7.25
N GLU A 337 7.26 -7.70 -7.51
CA GLU A 337 7.80 -8.96 -6.98
C GLU A 337 9.30 -9.11 -7.29
N ASP A 338 9.74 -8.53 -8.40
CA ASP A 338 11.07 -8.64 -8.95
C ASP A 338 11.95 -7.43 -8.58
N ARG A 339 11.43 -6.21 -8.73
CA ARG A 339 12.20 -4.97 -8.55
C ARG A 339 12.07 -4.35 -7.17
N GLY A 340 11.42 -5.01 -6.21
CA GLY A 340 11.25 -4.46 -4.87
C GLY A 340 10.17 -3.39 -4.85
N CYS A 341 10.26 -2.45 -3.91
CA CYS A 341 9.21 -1.46 -3.71
C CYS A 341 9.59 -0.11 -4.33
N GLN A 342 8.67 0.47 -5.10
CA GLN A 342 8.73 1.87 -5.49
C GLN A 342 7.77 2.64 -4.59
N VAL A 343 8.25 3.68 -3.92
CA VAL A 343 7.44 4.50 -3.02
C VAL A 343 7.49 5.94 -3.49
N GLU A 344 6.34 6.56 -3.64
CA GLU A 344 6.20 7.97 -4.00
C GLU A 344 5.37 8.69 -2.93
N ARG A 345 5.76 9.93 -2.61
CA ARG A 345 4.99 10.83 -1.75
C ARG A 345 4.03 11.65 -2.59
N ILE A 346 2.75 11.61 -2.22
CA ILE A 346 1.70 12.41 -2.81
C ILE A 346 1.17 13.35 -1.73
N PRO A 347 1.16 14.68 -1.92
CA PRO A 347 0.58 15.59 -0.95
C PRO A 347 -0.87 15.22 -0.62
N LEU A 348 -1.22 15.18 0.66
CA LEU A 348 -2.54 14.76 1.13
C LEU A 348 -3.62 15.73 0.65
N ALA A 349 -3.35 17.03 0.73
CA ALA A 349 -4.23 18.08 0.23
C ALA A 349 -4.58 17.91 -1.26
N PHE A 350 -3.63 17.38 -2.07
CA PHE A 350 -3.90 17.06 -3.47
C PHE A 350 -4.86 15.88 -3.62
N ALA A 351 -4.63 14.79 -2.87
CA ALA A 351 -5.51 13.62 -2.88
C ALA A 351 -6.93 13.95 -2.39
N GLU A 352 -7.05 14.80 -1.37
CA GLU A 352 -8.31 15.32 -0.84
C GLU A 352 -9.04 16.22 -1.83
N ALA A 353 -8.33 17.13 -2.49
CA ALA A 353 -8.91 17.97 -3.55
C ALA A 353 -9.45 17.11 -4.70
N LEU A 354 -8.66 16.14 -5.16
CA LEU A 354 -9.09 15.20 -6.20
C LEU A 354 -10.30 14.37 -5.77
N HIS A 355 -10.34 13.93 -4.51
CA HIS A 355 -11.50 13.22 -3.95
C HIS A 355 -12.76 14.08 -3.98
N ARG A 356 -12.69 15.30 -3.43
CA ARG A 356 -13.83 16.23 -3.38
C ARG A 356 -14.36 16.53 -4.76
N LEU A 357 -13.48 16.84 -5.71
CA LEU A 357 -13.88 17.05 -7.10
C LEU A 357 -14.60 15.83 -7.69
N THR A 358 -14.11 14.62 -7.40
CA THR A 358 -14.75 13.39 -7.88
C THR A 358 -16.15 13.22 -7.28
N GLU A 359 -16.31 13.45 -5.98
CA GLU A 359 -17.62 13.35 -5.30
C GLU A 359 -18.60 14.44 -5.73
N GLU A 360 -18.12 15.67 -5.96
CA GLU A 360 -18.93 16.77 -6.48
C GLU A 360 -19.47 16.44 -7.87
N VAL A 361 -18.62 15.93 -8.77
CA VAL A 361 -19.03 15.52 -10.12
C VAL A 361 -20.01 14.34 -10.04
N ILE A 362 -19.75 13.34 -9.19
CA ILE A 362 -20.67 12.20 -9.00
C ILE A 362 -22.02 12.69 -8.49
N SER A 363 -22.04 13.57 -7.49
CA SER A 363 -23.27 14.12 -6.90
C SER A 363 -24.07 14.94 -7.90
N GLU A 364 -23.38 15.71 -8.74
CA GLU A 364 -24.02 16.53 -9.76
C GLU A 364 -24.62 15.68 -10.89
N VAL A 365 -23.91 14.64 -11.32
CA VAL A 365 -24.44 13.65 -12.26
C VAL A 365 -25.66 12.95 -11.66
N ALA A 366 -25.62 12.55 -10.38
CA ALA A 366 -26.78 11.95 -9.70
C ALA A 366 -27.98 12.91 -9.63
N ARG A 367 -27.74 14.19 -9.33
CA ARG A 367 -28.78 15.23 -9.27
C ARG A 367 -29.44 15.46 -10.62
N ALA A 368 -28.65 15.54 -11.68
CA ALA A 368 -29.16 15.69 -13.03
C ALA A 368 -29.95 14.46 -13.50
N SER A 369 -29.48 13.25 -13.19
CA SER A 369 -30.24 12.01 -13.44
C SER A 369 -31.55 11.94 -12.66
N GLY A 370 -31.56 12.34 -11.38
CA GLY A 370 -32.78 12.35 -10.55
C GLY A 370 -33.82 13.39 -10.98
N LEU A 371 -33.38 14.57 -11.44
CA LEU A 371 -34.27 15.60 -12.01
C LEU A 371 -34.97 15.10 -13.27
N PHE A 372 -34.29 14.29 -14.09
CA PHE A 372 -34.86 13.70 -15.29
C PHE A 372 -35.99 12.72 -14.97
N LEU A 373 -35.79 11.83 -13.99
CA LEU A 373 -36.82 10.86 -13.54
C LEU A 373 -38.08 11.55 -13.00
N ALA A 374 -37.93 12.72 -12.38
CA ALA A 374 -39.06 13.51 -11.85
C ALA A 374 -39.85 14.26 -12.95
N GLY A 375 -39.21 14.58 -14.08
CA GLY A 375 -39.80 15.34 -15.18
C GLY A 375 -40.67 14.50 -16.14
N GLU A 376 -40.31 13.22 -16.37
CA GLU A 376 -41.01 12.33 -17.31
C GLU A 376 -42.12 11.45 -16.69
N ALA A 377 -42.34 11.52 -15.37
CA ALA A 377 -43.39 10.77 -14.67
C ALA A 377 -44.84 11.14 -15.07
N GLY A 378 -45.02 12.00 -16.09
CA GLY A 378 -46.30 12.47 -16.61
C GLY A 378 -47.08 11.49 -17.50
N GLY A 379 -46.56 10.31 -17.87
CA GLY A 379 -47.41 9.32 -18.54
C GLY A 379 -46.73 8.12 -19.21
N ALA A 380 -46.39 7.08 -18.43
CA ALA A 380 -46.43 5.65 -18.80
C ALA A 380 -45.68 4.81 -17.75
N GLU A 381 -46.41 4.09 -16.88
CA GLU A 381 -45.85 3.31 -15.76
C GLU A 381 -44.85 2.21 -16.17
N ASN A 382 -44.92 1.70 -17.41
CA ASN A 382 -43.99 0.68 -17.91
C ASN A 382 -42.67 1.24 -18.48
N SER A 383 -42.56 2.55 -18.70
CA SER A 383 -41.32 3.19 -19.16
C SER A 383 -40.42 3.56 -17.98
N ALA A 384 -41.01 3.90 -16.83
CA ALA A 384 -40.28 4.39 -15.65
C ALA A 384 -39.27 3.38 -15.10
N ALA A 385 -39.63 2.10 -14.99
CA ALA A 385 -38.72 1.06 -14.47
C ALA A 385 -37.52 0.80 -15.39
N SER A 386 -37.70 0.89 -16.71
CA SER A 386 -36.62 0.75 -17.68
C SER A 386 -35.69 1.96 -17.65
N VAL A 387 -36.24 3.17 -17.54
CA VAL A 387 -35.46 4.41 -17.41
C VAL A 387 -34.68 4.43 -16.09
N GLU A 388 -35.28 3.98 -14.99
CA GLU A 388 -34.61 3.88 -13.67
C GLU A 388 -33.41 2.92 -13.71
N LEU A 389 -33.56 1.76 -14.35
CA LEU A 389 -32.47 0.79 -14.52
C LEU A 389 -31.34 1.33 -15.41
N LEU A 390 -31.69 2.02 -16.50
CA LEU A 390 -30.73 2.65 -17.40
C LEU A 390 -29.99 3.82 -16.74
N THR A 391 -30.66 4.60 -15.89
CA THR A 391 -30.01 5.67 -15.11
C THR A 391 -29.05 5.11 -14.06
N GLU A 392 -29.36 3.99 -13.42
CA GLU A 392 -28.45 3.30 -12.49
C GLU A 392 -27.22 2.72 -13.20
N GLU A 393 -27.39 2.09 -14.38
CA GLU A 393 -26.28 1.55 -15.17
C GLU A 393 -25.36 2.67 -15.72
N LEU A 394 -25.94 3.77 -16.20
CA LEU A 394 -25.20 4.94 -16.67
C LEU A 394 -24.46 5.63 -15.52
N TYR A 395 -25.13 5.84 -14.38
CA TYR A 395 -24.52 6.40 -13.17
C TYR A 395 -23.36 5.53 -12.67
N GLY A 396 -23.56 4.21 -12.61
CA GLY A 396 -22.51 3.25 -12.28
C GLY A 396 -21.32 3.32 -13.24
N SER A 397 -21.57 3.46 -14.55
CA SER A 397 -20.53 3.57 -15.58
C SER A 397 -19.74 4.88 -15.50
N ILE A 398 -20.41 6.01 -15.29
CA ILE A 398 -19.77 7.33 -15.10
C ILE A 398 -18.95 7.33 -13.82
N ARG A 399 -19.53 6.82 -12.72
CA ARG A 399 -18.84 6.69 -11.44
C ARG A 399 -17.57 5.85 -11.57
N ASP A 400 -17.65 4.67 -12.19
CA ASP A 400 -16.47 3.82 -12.42
C ASP A 400 -15.42 4.53 -13.30
N LEU A 401 -15.84 5.26 -14.34
CA LEU A 401 -14.91 6.05 -15.16
C LEU A 401 -14.19 7.14 -14.35
N LEU A 402 -14.92 7.90 -13.53
CA LEU A 402 -14.36 8.94 -12.68
C LEU A 402 -13.38 8.37 -11.65
N LEU A 403 -13.74 7.23 -11.04
CA LEU A 403 -12.85 6.52 -10.12
C LEU A 403 -11.61 5.99 -10.83
N ARG A 404 -11.72 5.48 -12.08
CA ARG A 404 -10.57 5.09 -12.91
C ARG A 404 -9.70 6.27 -13.30
N LEU A 405 -10.28 7.44 -13.59
CA LEU A 405 -9.52 8.66 -13.88
C LEU A 405 -8.76 9.14 -12.65
N ARG A 406 -9.43 9.19 -11.50
CA ARG A 406 -8.81 9.47 -10.21
C ARG A 406 -7.65 8.53 -9.92
N ARG A 407 -7.88 7.22 -10.06
CA ARG A 407 -6.84 6.19 -9.95
C ARG A 407 -5.69 6.49 -10.91
N ARG A 408 -5.98 6.75 -12.19
CA ARG A 408 -4.96 7.10 -13.19
C ARG A 408 -4.19 8.36 -12.83
N VAL A 409 -4.82 9.38 -12.26
CA VAL A 409 -4.13 10.62 -11.86
C VAL A 409 -3.22 10.36 -10.66
N LEU A 410 -3.65 9.50 -9.73
CA LEU A 410 -2.83 9.11 -8.58
C LEU A 410 -1.71 8.12 -8.94
N ASP A 411 -1.95 7.20 -9.88
CA ASP A 411 -1.01 6.16 -10.31
C ASP A 411 -0.06 6.67 -11.39
N ALA A 412 -0.55 7.58 -12.25
CA ALA A 412 0.31 8.33 -13.12
C ALA A 412 1.12 9.30 -12.25
N SER A 413 2.31 8.87 -11.89
CA SER A 413 3.60 9.39 -12.35
C SER A 413 3.64 10.69 -13.23
N ASP A 414 2.55 11.04 -13.93
CA ASP A 414 2.30 12.19 -14.80
C ASP A 414 1.30 13.23 -14.22
N ALA A 415 1.12 13.31 -12.89
CA ALA A 415 0.53 14.50 -12.23
C ALA A 415 1.17 15.84 -12.69
N ARG A 416 2.33 15.75 -13.36
CA ARG A 416 3.08 16.75 -14.14
C ARG A 416 2.27 17.69 -15.05
N ARG A 417 1.02 17.39 -15.41
CA ARG A 417 0.29 18.11 -16.48
C ARG A 417 -1.16 18.42 -16.18
N VAL A 418 -1.61 18.24 -14.94
CA VAL A 418 -3.03 18.41 -14.67
C VAL A 418 -3.25 19.66 -13.83
N HIS A 419 -3.38 20.81 -14.51
CA HIS A 419 -4.02 21.98 -13.90
C HIS A 419 -5.48 21.64 -13.56
N ASP A 420 -6.07 22.33 -12.58
CA ASP A 420 -7.49 22.14 -12.20
C ASP A 420 -8.40 22.21 -13.43
N SER A 421 -8.14 23.17 -14.33
CA SER A 421 -8.85 23.33 -15.60
C SER A 421 -8.66 22.17 -16.59
N GLN A 422 -7.49 21.51 -16.58
CA GLN A 422 -7.19 20.36 -17.41
C GLN A 422 -7.72 19.05 -16.82
N LEU A 423 -7.78 18.93 -15.49
CA LEU A 423 -8.45 17.82 -14.80
C LEU A 423 -9.94 17.88 -15.09
N ARG A 424 -10.54 19.05 -14.86
CA ARG A 424 -11.94 19.32 -15.19
C ARG A 424 -12.20 19.00 -16.65
N LYS A 425 -11.40 19.52 -17.58
CA LYS A 425 -11.55 19.20 -19.01
C LYS A 425 -11.40 17.70 -19.30
N ALA A 426 -10.42 17.01 -18.73
CA ALA A 426 -10.24 15.57 -18.96
C ALA A 426 -11.40 14.73 -18.40
N VAL A 427 -11.96 15.16 -17.26
CA VAL A 427 -13.19 14.58 -16.70
C VAL A 427 -14.37 14.81 -17.63
N LEU A 428 -14.53 16.04 -18.14
CA LEU A 428 -15.57 16.39 -19.11
C LEU A 428 -15.46 15.59 -20.41
N ASP A 429 -14.27 15.59 -21.03
CA ASP A 429 -13.97 14.85 -22.26
C ASP A 429 -14.22 13.34 -22.06
N ALA A 430 -13.97 12.80 -20.86
CA ALA A 430 -14.20 11.41 -20.54
C ALA A 430 -15.69 11.08 -20.32
N VAL A 431 -16.43 11.94 -19.62
CA VAL A 431 -17.90 11.83 -19.49
C VAL A 431 -18.54 11.88 -20.87
N GLU A 432 -18.16 12.86 -21.70
CA GLU A 432 -18.63 12.99 -23.09
C GLU A 432 -18.27 11.75 -23.94
N ALA A 433 -17.08 11.18 -23.77
CA ALA A 433 -16.67 9.96 -24.47
C ALA A 433 -17.41 8.70 -23.97
N ALA A 434 -17.78 8.61 -22.71
CA ALA A 434 -18.58 7.51 -22.16
C ALA A 434 -20.01 7.55 -22.71
N CYS A 435 -20.62 8.73 -22.69
CA CYS A 435 -21.88 9.03 -23.35
C CYS A 435 -21.89 8.62 -24.83
N ARG A 436 -20.89 9.01 -25.62
CA ARG A 436 -20.75 8.62 -27.04
C ARG A 436 -20.51 7.13 -27.29
N ARG A 437 -19.87 6.41 -26.36
CA ARG A 437 -19.66 4.95 -26.52
C ARG A 437 -20.97 4.19 -26.38
N GLN A 438 -21.87 4.69 -25.55
CA GLN A 438 -23.19 4.08 -25.37
C GLN A 438 -24.05 4.24 -26.64
N GLU A 439 -23.98 5.41 -27.30
CA GLU A 439 -24.59 5.65 -28.62
C GLU A 439 -24.10 4.67 -29.70
N SER A 440 -22.87 4.14 -29.59
CA SER A 440 -22.31 3.16 -30.54
C SER A 440 -22.70 1.71 -30.22
N THR A 441 -23.04 1.39 -28.97
CA THR A 441 -23.59 0.07 -28.60
C THR A 441 -25.07 -0.07 -28.96
N ASP A 442 -25.75 1.03 -29.29
CA ASP A 442 -27.17 1.09 -29.69
C ASP A 442 -27.47 0.64 -31.13
N ASP A 443 -26.47 0.26 -31.93
CA ASP A 443 -26.71 -0.42 -33.21
C ASP A 443 -27.33 -1.82 -33.03
N LEU A 444 -27.50 -2.30 -31.79
CA LEU A 444 -28.05 -3.63 -31.46
C LEU A 444 -29.42 -3.64 -30.77
N VAL A 445 -30.01 -2.50 -30.35
CA VAL A 445 -31.36 -2.47 -29.74
C VAL A 445 -32.17 -1.26 -30.22
N GLN A 446 -32.85 -1.42 -31.36
CA GLN A 446 -33.79 -0.42 -31.88
C GLN A 446 -35.09 -0.41 -31.06
N THR A 447 -35.17 0.40 -30.00
CA THR A 447 -36.43 1.05 -29.55
C THR A 447 -36.25 2.08 -28.40
N GLY A 448 -35.08 2.19 -27.75
CA GLY A 448 -34.79 3.19 -26.69
C GLY A 448 -34.06 4.48 -27.12
N SER A 449 -33.38 4.44 -28.27
CA SER A 449 -32.28 5.35 -28.64
C SER A 449 -32.57 6.87 -28.74
N LYS A 450 -33.83 7.32 -28.86
CA LYS A 450 -34.13 8.77 -28.94
C LYS A 450 -34.24 9.44 -27.58
N ALA A 451 -34.69 8.73 -26.55
CA ALA A 451 -34.80 9.26 -25.20
C ALA A 451 -33.43 9.30 -24.52
N GLU A 452 -32.56 8.31 -24.79
CA GLU A 452 -31.22 8.22 -24.20
C GLU A 452 -30.21 9.20 -24.81
N SER A 453 -30.20 9.40 -26.14
CA SER A 453 -29.39 10.47 -26.74
C SER A 453 -29.85 11.87 -26.32
N ALA A 454 -31.15 12.05 -26.08
CA ALA A 454 -31.69 13.28 -25.50
C ALA A 454 -31.28 13.44 -24.03
N LEU A 455 -31.40 12.39 -23.21
CA LEU A 455 -30.95 12.35 -21.81
C LEU A 455 -29.48 12.74 -21.67
N VAL A 456 -28.62 12.19 -22.52
CA VAL A 456 -27.17 12.47 -22.54
C VAL A 456 -26.88 13.90 -22.97
N ALA A 457 -27.52 14.39 -24.04
CA ALA A 457 -27.36 15.77 -24.50
C ALA A 457 -27.90 16.78 -23.47
N ASP A 458 -29.00 16.45 -22.79
CA ASP A 458 -29.67 17.27 -21.79
C ASP A 458 -28.93 17.25 -20.44
N LEU A 459 -28.33 16.11 -20.05
CA LEU A 459 -27.35 16.02 -18.95
C LEU A 459 -26.14 16.91 -19.22
N LEU A 460 -25.61 16.92 -20.45
CA LEU A 460 -24.49 17.77 -20.84
C LEU A 460 -24.87 19.27 -20.90
N GLU A 461 -26.14 19.60 -21.17
CA GLU A 461 -26.66 20.98 -21.12
C GLU A 461 -27.04 21.46 -19.71
N HIS A 462 -27.53 20.57 -18.83
CA HIS A 462 -28.04 20.91 -17.49
C HIS A 462 -27.02 20.77 -16.35
N VAL A 463 -25.98 19.97 -16.54
CA VAL A 463 -24.84 19.96 -15.61
C VAL A 463 -24.07 21.27 -15.88
N ASP A 464 -24.48 22.34 -15.19
CA ASP A 464 -23.94 23.70 -15.32
C ASP A 464 -22.54 23.79 -14.67
N LEU A 465 -21.61 23.07 -15.29
CA LEU A 465 -20.22 22.92 -14.85
C LEU A 465 -19.43 24.23 -14.99
N ALA A 466 -19.96 25.19 -15.77
CA ALA A 466 -19.46 26.56 -15.83
C ALA A 466 -19.73 27.34 -14.53
N ASN A 467 -20.76 26.94 -13.77
CA ASN A 467 -21.14 27.50 -12.47
C ASN A 467 -20.63 26.72 -11.25
N LEU A 468 -19.84 25.65 -11.43
CA LEU A 468 -18.98 25.12 -10.37
C LEU A 468 -17.89 26.16 -10.06
N GLN A 469 -18.28 27.20 -9.33
CA GLN A 469 -17.34 28.17 -8.79
C GLN A 469 -16.30 27.40 -7.98
N PRO A 470 -14.99 27.71 -8.12
CA PRO A 470 -14.03 27.22 -7.16
C PRO A 470 -14.59 27.57 -5.80
N VAL A 471 -14.79 26.57 -4.93
CA VAL A 471 -15.25 26.81 -3.56
C VAL A 471 -14.43 27.99 -3.07
N ALA A 472 -15.11 29.08 -2.74
CA ALA A 472 -14.51 30.28 -2.18
C ALA A 472 -14.01 29.95 -0.77
N SER A 473 -13.04 29.05 -0.67
CA SER A 473 -12.14 29.00 0.46
C SER A 473 -11.11 30.08 0.21
N ASP A 474 -10.91 30.95 1.19
CA ASP A 474 -9.84 31.97 1.23
C ASP A 474 -8.41 31.40 1.10
N GLU A 475 -8.25 30.09 0.84
CA GLU A 475 -6.98 29.48 0.48
C GLU A 475 -6.87 29.29 -1.05
N PRO A 476 -5.88 29.91 -1.71
CA PRO A 476 -5.92 30.12 -3.14
C PRO A 476 -5.56 28.86 -3.92
N SER A 477 -5.81 28.95 -5.23
CA SER A 477 -5.48 28.11 -6.39
C SER A 477 -4.01 27.62 -6.52
N VAL A 478 -3.26 27.61 -5.41
CA VAL A 478 -1.85 27.26 -5.23
C VAL A 478 -1.62 25.74 -5.17
N LEU A 479 -2.67 24.94 -4.94
CA LEU A 479 -2.52 23.52 -4.62
C LEU A 479 -1.98 22.61 -5.75
N LEU A 480 -2.05 23.01 -7.02
CA LEU A 480 -1.64 22.15 -8.15
C LEU A 480 -0.34 22.55 -8.83
N SER A 481 0.10 23.82 -8.75
CA SER A 481 1.29 24.29 -9.46
C SER A 481 2.61 23.87 -8.81
N GLU A 482 2.60 23.40 -7.56
CA GLU A 482 3.80 23.02 -6.80
C GLU A 482 3.78 21.59 -6.24
N VAL A 483 3.03 20.66 -6.84
CA VAL A 483 3.05 19.25 -6.41
C VAL A 483 4.42 18.64 -6.74
N ARG A 484 5.32 18.63 -5.76
CA ARG A 484 6.63 17.97 -5.86
C ARG A 484 6.52 16.51 -5.45
N ILE A 485 6.32 15.64 -6.43
CA ILE A 485 6.37 14.19 -6.20
C ILE A 485 7.82 13.78 -5.96
N GLN A 486 8.06 13.19 -4.80
CA GLN A 486 9.34 12.63 -4.41
C GLN A 486 9.26 11.11 -4.44
N ARG A 487 10.31 10.48 -4.95
CA ARG A 487 10.45 9.02 -4.99
C ARG A 487 11.49 8.56 -3.99
N LEU A 488 11.13 7.58 -3.17
CA LEU A 488 12.04 6.91 -2.26
C LEU A 488 13.09 6.14 -3.07
N GLN A 489 14.35 6.42 -2.81
CA GLN A 489 15.49 5.71 -3.34
C GLN A 489 15.80 4.53 -2.42
N ASP A 490 16.14 3.38 -3.01
CA ASP A 490 16.56 2.20 -2.27
C ASP A 490 18.08 2.26 -1.99
N PRO A 491 18.51 2.55 -0.74
CA PRO A 491 19.92 2.66 -0.41
C PRO A 491 20.63 1.30 -0.39
N LEU A 492 19.90 0.17 -0.29
CA LEU A 492 20.46 -1.18 -0.30
C LEU A 492 20.93 -1.60 -1.69
N ARG A 493 20.28 -1.08 -2.74
CA ARG A 493 20.64 -1.33 -4.14
C ARG A 493 21.64 -0.31 -4.70
N ALA A 494 22.07 0.64 -3.89
CA ALA A 494 23.01 1.67 -4.29
C ALA A 494 24.37 1.07 -4.64
N ARG A 495 24.86 1.35 -5.85
CA ARG A 495 26.16 0.84 -6.31
C ARG A 495 27.32 1.55 -5.62
N ASP A 496 28.39 0.80 -5.38
CA ASP A 496 29.65 1.39 -4.94
C ASP A 496 30.18 2.41 -5.94
N GLY A 497 30.69 3.53 -5.44
CA GLY A 497 31.15 4.66 -6.25
C GLY A 497 30.06 5.65 -6.68
N THR A 498 28.78 5.34 -6.47
CA THR A 498 27.70 6.32 -6.67
C THR A 498 27.58 7.27 -5.48
N ALA A 499 26.96 8.45 -5.69
CA ALA A 499 26.66 9.39 -4.61
C ALA A 499 25.75 8.75 -3.55
N LEU A 500 24.68 8.08 -3.98
CA LEU A 500 23.78 7.35 -3.07
C LEU A 500 24.54 6.32 -2.24
N GLY A 501 25.36 5.46 -2.86
CA GLY A 501 26.11 4.43 -2.13
C GLY A 501 27.12 5.02 -1.14
N SER A 502 27.78 6.13 -1.50
CA SER A 502 28.73 6.82 -0.63
C SER A 502 28.03 7.48 0.57
N TYR A 503 26.89 8.11 0.34
CA TYR A 503 26.07 8.70 1.41
C TYR A 503 25.42 7.64 2.29
N THR A 504 24.92 6.54 1.73
CA THR A 504 24.40 5.39 2.51
C THR A 504 25.47 4.93 3.51
N LYS A 505 26.71 4.70 3.06
CA LYS A 505 27.82 4.27 3.94
C LYS A 505 28.18 5.28 5.04
N ALA A 506 27.87 6.57 4.85
CA ALA A 506 28.07 7.60 5.85
C ALA A 506 26.89 7.63 6.85
N ILE A 507 25.65 7.66 6.34
CA ILE A 507 24.42 7.75 7.13
C ILE A 507 24.21 6.52 8.02
N ILE A 508 24.58 5.30 7.57
CA ILE A 508 24.45 4.08 8.40
C ILE A 508 25.35 4.08 9.65
N ARG A 509 26.27 5.06 9.77
CA ARG A 509 27.06 5.26 11.00
C ARG A 509 26.30 6.05 12.05
N MET A 510 25.25 6.76 11.63
CA MET A 510 24.39 7.58 12.48
C MET A 510 23.11 6.83 12.85
N GLU A 511 22.47 6.16 11.88
CA GLU A 511 21.17 5.50 12.08
C GLU A 511 21.01 4.29 11.15
N ASN A 512 20.18 3.32 11.54
CA ASN A 512 19.88 2.14 10.71
C ASN A 512 18.98 2.50 9.53
N LEU A 513 19.11 1.79 8.40
CA LEU A 513 18.28 2.03 7.22
C LEU A 513 16.77 1.82 7.43
N SER A 514 16.37 1.11 8.49
CA SER A 514 14.99 0.97 8.92
C SER A 514 14.34 2.30 9.34
N HIS A 515 15.17 3.29 9.67
CA HIS A 515 14.76 4.61 10.15
C HIS A 515 15.30 5.76 9.29
N VAL A 516 15.82 5.46 8.10
CA VAL A 516 16.34 6.45 7.15
C VAL A 516 15.47 6.45 5.91
N LEU A 517 15.03 7.64 5.51
CA LEU A 517 14.28 7.84 4.27
C LEU A 517 15.14 8.64 3.30
N CYS A 518 15.34 8.12 2.09
CA CYS A 518 16.13 8.79 1.07
C CYS A 518 15.23 9.15 -0.10
N TRP A 519 14.87 10.42 -0.23
CA TRP A 519 14.00 10.92 -1.28
C TRP A 519 14.80 11.52 -2.41
N ARG A 520 14.26 11.40 -3.62
CA ARG A 520 14.74 12.15 -4.78
C ARG A 520 13.56 12.78 -5.48
N GLU A 521 13.69 14.05 -5.80
CA GLU A 521 12.70 14.73 -6.63
C GLU A 521 12.71 14.15 -8.04
N ARG A 522 11.52 13.80 -8.54
CA ARG A 522 11.35 13.26 -9.88
C ARG A 522 11.56 14.40 -10.89
N THR A 523 12.69 14.38 -11.60
CA THR A 523 13.06 15.39 -12.59
C THR A 523 12.03 15.46 -13.71
N GLY A 524 11.40 16.63 -13.83
CA GLY A 524 10.24 16.87 -14.70
C GLY A 524 9.30 17.96 -14.17
N SER A 525 9.35 18.23 -12.86
CA SER A 525 8.75 19.42 -12.24
C SER A 525 9.69 20.63 -12.41
N ARG A 526 9.44 21.50 -13.38
CA ARG A 526 10.12 22.80 -13.50
C ARG A 526 9.06 23.89 -13.48
N PHE A 527 8.81 24.48 -12.31
CA PHE A 527 8.09 25.75 -12.23
C PHE A 527 8.83 26.86 -11.45
N LEU A 528 9.88 26.55 -10.69
CA LEU A 528 10.76 27.56 -10.11
C LEU A 528 12.19 27.36 -10.60
N ALA A 529 12.51 28.05 -11.69
CA ALA A 529 13.87 28.22 -12.15
C ALA A 529 14.64 29.12 -11.17
N VAL A 530 15.21 28.52 -10.12
CA VAL A 530 16.52 29.00 -9.67
C VAL A 530 17.49 28.63 -10.81
N PRO A 531 18.23 29.57 -11.41
CA PRO A 531 19.13 29.28 -12.51
C PRO A 531 20.24 28.35 -12.00
N ARG A 532 20.06 27.05 -12.19
CA ARG A 532 21.12 26.05 -11.96
C ARG A 532 22.07 26.13 -13.14
N SER A 533 23.33 26.46 -12.84
CA SER A 533 24.42 26.38 -13.81
C SER A 533 24.45 24.96 -14.39
N SER A 534 24.54 24.92 -15.70
CA SER A 534 24.56 23.73 -16.53
C SER A 534 25.79 22.87 -16.22
N ALA A 535 25.59 21.69 -15.64
CA ALA A 535 26.23 20.43 -16.04
C ALA A 535 26.01 19.34 -14.98
N THR A 536 25.69 18.13 -15.46
CA THR A 536 25.75 16.82 -14.77
C THR A 536 24.49 16.33 -14.01
N GLY A 537 23.76 15.42 -14.68
CA GLY A 537 22.78 14.50 -14.09
C GLY A 537 21.33 14.89 -14.33
N ALA A 538 20.58 14.03 -15.02
CA ALA A 538 19.14 14.21 -15.27
C ALA A 538 18.25 13.99 -14.02
N ASP A 539 18.82 14.04 -12.81
CA ASP A 539 18.20 13.63 -11.55
C ASP A 539 18.29 14.75 -10.51
N GLY A 540 17.21 14.97 -9.75
CA GLY A 540 17.17 15.95 -8.66
C GLY A 540 18.11 15.61 -7.48
N PRO A 541 18.33 16.56 -6.54
CA PRO A 541 19.16 16.32 -5.35
C PRO A 541 18.55 15.22 -4.46
N LEU A 542 19.42 14.47 -3.77
CA LEU A 542 19.00 13.55 -2.72
C LEU A 542 18.63 14.31 -1.44
N LEU A 543 17.54 13.90 -0.80
CA LEU A 543 17.08 14.38 0.51
C LEU A 543 17.04 13.18 1.46
N PHE A 544 17.83 13.21 2.52
CA PHE A 544 17.81 12.18 3.57
C PHE A 544 17.06 12.71 4.78
N GLU A 545 16.08 11.97 5.26
CA GLU A 545 15.38 12.25 6.50
C GLU A 545 15.69 11.13 7.50
N LEU A 546 15.99 11.53 8.73
CA LEU A 546 16.25 10.64 9.87
C LEU A 546 15.21 10.97 10.94
N PRO A 547 13.95 10.50 10.81
CA PRO A 547 12.85 11.02 11.61
C PRO A 547 13.03 10.82 13.12
N ARG A 548 13.72 9.75 13.54
CA ARG A 548 14.04 9.50 14.96
C ARG A 548 15.03 10.50 15.55
N LEU A 549 15.92 11.04 14.73
CA LEU A 549 16.91 12.04 15.15
C LEU A 549 16.42 13.46 14.91
N HIS A 550 15.27 13.64 14.25
CA HIS A 550 14.76 14.93 13.78
C HIS A 550 15.81 15.69 12.95
N LEU A 551 16.49 14.96 12.06
CA LEU A 551 17.50 15.51 11.15
C LEU A 551 17.14 15.26 9.69
N THR A 552 17.40 16.26 8.87
CA THR A 552 17.17 16.29 7.44
C THR A 552 18.43 16.79 6.75
N PHE A 553 18.86 16.08 5.70
CA PHE A 553 20.04 16.43 4.92
C PHE A 553 19.69 16.57 3.45
N LEU A 554 20.17 17.64 2.81
CA LEU A 554 20.01 17.88 1.38
C LEU A 554 21.35 17.78 0.66
N GLU A 555 21.38 17.07 -0.47
CA GLU A 555 22.52 17.03 -1.37
C GLU A 555 22.66 18.35 -2.10
N GLU A 556 23.76 19.06 -1.85
CA GLU A 556 24.13 20.28 -2.56
C GLU A 556 25.49 20.12 -3.22
N ALA A 557 25.62 20.72 -4.41
CA ALA A 557 26.87 20.85 -5.11
C ALA A 557 27.56 22.15 -4.70
N VAL A 558 28.78 22.04 -4.18
CA VAL A 558 29.59 23.17 -3.72
C VAL A 558 30.79 23.27 -4.64
N GLU A 559 30.92 24.42 -5.30
CA GLU A 559 32.12 24.72 -6.06
C GLU A 559 33.24 25.06 -5.08
N ARG A 560 34.26 24.20 -5.00
CA ARG A 560 35.47 24.51 -4.23
C ARG A 560 36.53 25.05 -5.18
N PRO A 561 37.07 26.25 -4.94
CA PRO A 561 38.21 26.73 -5.71
C PRO A 561 39.39 25.78 -5.47
N SER A 562 39.91 25.22 -6.56
CA SER A 562 41.12 24.40 -6.56
C SER A 562 42.13 25.04 -7.52
N PRO A 563 43.45 24.87 -7.29
CA PRO A 563 44.50 25.45 -8.13
C PRO A 563 44.36 25.11 -9.62
N ASN A 564 43.72 23.98 -9.93
CA ASN A 564 43.53 23.48 -11.30
C ASN A 564 42.09 23.71 -11.84
N GLY A 565 41.33 24.63 -11.24
CA GLY A 565 39.93 24.90 -11.56
C GLY A 565 38.96 24.54 -10.43
N SER A 566 37.72 25.02 -10.51
CA SER A 566 36.67 24.70 -9.52
C SER A 566 36.27 23.23 -9.61
N VAL A 567 36.41 22.48 -8.51
CA VAL A 567 35.91 21.10 -8.42
C VAL A 567 34.56 21.15 -7.72
N ALA A 568 33.51 20.69 -8.40
CA ALA A 568 32.19 20.52 -7.81
C ALA A 568 32.23 19.35 -6.82
N LEU A 569 32.21 19.65 -5.52
CA LEU A 569 32.08 18.68 -4.45
C LEU A 569 30.62 18.58 -4.05
N ARG A 570 30.05 17.37 -4.06
CA ARG A 570 28.71 17.15 -3.52
C ARG A 570 28.80 16.78 -2.04
N ARG A 571 27.96 17.41 -1.21
CA ARG A 571 27.89 17.21 0.23
C ARG A 571 26.43 17.13 0.68
N LEU A 572 26.20 16.45 1.79
CA LEU A 572 24.89 16.41 2.45
C LEU A 572 24.86 17.47 3.55
N TYR A 573 24.19 18.59 3.30
CA TYR A 573 24.03 19.67 4.28
C TYR A 573 22.85 19.42 5.19
N CYS A 574 23.02 19.62 6.49
CA CYS A 574 21.93 19.55 7.46
C CYS A 574 21.04 20.78 7.30
N LEU A 575 19.74 20.57 7.09
CA LEU A 575 18.76 21.65 6.99
C LEU A 575 18.36 22.19 8.37
N ASP A 576 18.44 21.35 9.40
CA ASP A 576 18.03 21.71 10.77
C ASP A 576 19.14 22.44 11.54
N HIS A 577 20.40 22.30 11.12
CA HIS A 577 21.54 22.94 11.75
C HIS A 577 22.48 23.57 10.72
N THR A 578 22.46 24.90 10.66
CA THR A 578 23.28 25.68 9.72
C THR A 578 24.77 25.38 9.88
N GLY A 579 25.44 25.15 8.75
CA GLY A 579 26.90 24.93 8.70
C GLY A 579 27.34 23.48 8.93
N TYR A 580 26.44 22.58 9.35
CA TYR A 580 26.75 21.16 9.47
C TYR A 580 26.53 20.43 8.14
N PHE A 581 27.46 19.52 7.81
CA PHE A 581 27.34 18.64 6.65
C PHE A 581 28.01 17.30 6.91
N VAL A 582 27.56 16.27 6.18
CA VAL A 582 28.20 14.95 6.15
C VAL A 582 29.11 14.87 4.93
N ASP A 583 30.39 14.60 5.16
CA ASP A 583 31.34 14.29 4.09
C ASP A 583 31.29 12.79 3.77
N SER A 584 31.14 12.45 2.50
CA SER A 584 31.13 11.07 2.02
C SER A 584 32.53 10.52 1.82
N LYS A 585 33.54 11.38 1.70
CA LYS A 585 34.94 10.96 1.66
C LYS A 585 35.37 10.59 3.07
N ARG A 586 35.84 9.34 3.24
CA ARG A 586 36.75 9.09 4.37
C ARG A 586 37.93 10.07 4.18
N PRO A 587 38.38 10.79 5.21
CA PRO A 587 39.64 11.50 5.11
C PRO A 587 40.67 10.49 4.59
N ASP A 588 41.38 10.85 3.52
CA ASP A 588 42.42 10.00 2.96
C ASP A 588 43.33 9.52 4.10
N ALA A 589 43.85 8.30 3.97
CA ALA A 589 44.63 7.57 4.98
C ALA A 589 45.85 8.33 5.55
N ALA A 590 46.13 9.55 5.11
CA ALA A 590 47.08 10.45 5.74
C ALA A 590 46.74 10.82 7.20
N LEU A 591 45.50 10.64 7.65
CA LEU A 591 45.12 10.85 9.08
C LEU A 591 45.13 9.56 9.92
N SER A 592 45.33 8.37 9.33
CA SER A 592 45.45 7.12 10.12
C SER A 592 46.85 6.88 10.68
N ASP A 593 47.84 7.71 10.33
CA ASP A 593 49.17 7.66 10.96
C ASP A 593 49.23 8.43 12.30
N PHE A 594 48.10 8.95 12.78
CA PHE A 594 48.01 9.76 14.00
C PHE A 594 47.15 9.15 15.14
N PHE A 595 46.62 7.93 14.99
CA PHE A 595 45.88 7.23 16.06
C PHE A 595 46.31 5.79 16.26
#